data_AF-A0A0D7AJB5-F1
#
_entry.id   AF-A0A0D7AJB5-F1
#
_cell.length_a   1.000
_cell.length_b   1.000
_cell.length_c   1.000
_cell.angle_alpha   90.00
_cell.angle_beta   90.00
_cell.angle_gamma   90.00
#
_symmetry.space_group_name_H-M   'P 1'
#
loop_
_entity.id
_entity.type
_entity.pdbx_description
1 polymer ?
#
loop_
_entity_poly.entity_id
_entity_poly.type
_entity_poly.pdbx_seq_one_letter_code
_entity_poly.pdbx_strand_id
1 'polypeptide(L)'
;MQKQPATTPEVPNPVEAYNIGQTASESIPSRDEAPHDPRRIAQILGKVTIGDDLNDDERKQVMDLISEYADIFALSMKEVWTVPGAVHHIRIPESATFQTKVHQRPLTQAQREFLHKTVREMEAAGVISPIAAEDVKCVS
;
A
#
# COMPACT_ATOMS: atom_id res chain seq x y z
N MET A 1 -22.86 4.18 43.48
CA MET A 1 -22.87 3.60 42.12
C MET A 1 -21.82 4.34 41.29
N GLN A 2 -20.63 3.78 41.15
CA GLN A 2 -19.54 4.36 40.34
C GLN A 2 -19.79 4.00 38.87
N LYS A 3 -19.85 4.99 37.98
CA LYS A 3 -19.84 4.79 36.52
C LYS A 3 -18.39 4.56 36.08
N GLN A 4 -18.12 3.41 35.46
CA GLN A 4 -16.88 3.17 34.74
C GLN A 4 -16.83 4.07 33.48
N PRO A 5 -15.69 4.68 33.14
CA PRO A 5 -15.55 5.41 31.89
C PRO A 5 -15.46 4.43 30.71
N ALA A 6 -16.10 4.79 29.61
CA ALA A 6 -16.10 4.04 28.37
C ALA A 6 -14.67 3.85 27.83
N THR A 7 -14.30 2.60 27.56
CA THR A 7 -13.09 2.23 26.83
C THR A 7 -13.18 2.77 25.40
N THR A 8 -12.30 3.70 25.06
CA THR A 8 -12.04 4.11 23.68
C THR A 8 -11.59 2.88 22.88
N PRO A 9 -12.17 2.57 21.71
CA PRO A 9 -11.64 1.53 20.85
C PRO A 9 -10.24 1.93 20.41
N GLU A 10 -9.27 1.09 20.77
CA GLU A 10 -7.87 1.25 20.38
C GLU A 10 -7.78 1.16 18.86
N VAL A 11 -7.52 2.31 18.21
CA VAL A 11 -7.25 2.35 16.77
C VAL A 11 -5.87 1.70 16.59
N PRO A 12 -5.75 0.59 15.85
CA PRO A 12 -4.48 -0.10 15.70
C PRO A 12 -3.44 0.85 15.11
N ASN A 13 -2.25 0.82 15.70
CA ASN A 13 -1.14 1.66 15.34
C ASN A 13 -0.76 1.41 13.87
N PRO A 14 -0.78 2.43 12.97
CA PRO A 14 -0.59 2.21 11.53
C PRO A 14 0.78 1.61 11.14
N VAL A 15 1.75 1.54 12.07
CA VAL A 15 3.05 0.88 11.84
C VAL A 15 2.95 -0.65 11.86
N GLU A 16 1.95 -1.24 12.52
CA GLU A 16 1.81 -2.71 12.60
C GLU A 16 1.18 -3.30 11.34
N ALA A 17 0.45 -2.50 10.55
CA ALA A 17 -0.26 -2.94 9.34
C ALA A 17 0.64 -3.10 8.10
N TYR A 18 1.90 -2.66 8.15
CA TYR A 18 2.82 -2.71 7.01
C TYR A 18 4.15 -3.39 7.36
N ASN A 19 4.07 -4.59 7.93
CA ASN A 19 5.19 -5.52 7.91
C ASN A 19 5.33 -6.09 6.49
N ILE A 20 5.91 -5.30 5.58
CA ILE A 20 6.40 -5.78 4.29
C ILE A 20 7.64 -6.63 4.60
N GLY A 21 7.40 -7.88 5.01
CA GLY A 21 8.46 -8.84 5.32
C GLY A 21 9.42 -8.93 4.14
N GLN A 22 10.64 -8.42 4.33
CA GLN A 22 11.79 -8.74 3.52
C GLN A 22 12.30 -10.10 4.02
N THR A 23 12.11 -11.14 3.22
CA THR A 23 12.89 -12.38 3.35
C THR A 23 13.85 -12.50 2.18
N ALA A 24 15.05 -12.98 2.48
CA ALA A 24 16.24 -12.88 1.65
C ALA A 24 16.29 -13.89 0.49
N SER A 25 16.81 -13.39 -0.64
CA SER A 25 17.70 -14.01 -1.64
C SER A 25 17.38 -15.38 -2.26
N GLU A 26 16.19 -15.54 -2.80
CA GLU A 26 16.06 -15.98 -4.20
C GLU A 26 15.30 -14.87 -4.92
N SER A 27 15.79 -14.38 -6.06
CA SER A 27 15.09 -13.32 -6.81
C SER A 27 13.77 -13.88 -7.32
N ILE A 28 12.68 -13.59 -6.62
CA ILE A 28 11.34 -13.97 -7.05
C ILE A 28 11.02 -13.15 -8.29
N PRO A 29 10.56 -13.80 -9.36
CA PRO A 29 10.25 -13.11 -10.60
C PRO A 29 9.15 -12.07 -10.36
N SER A 30 9.27 -10.96 -11.07
CA SER A 30 8.28 -9.91 -11.02
C SER A 30 6.99 -10.34 -11.72
N ARG A 31 5.94 -9.58 -11.47
CA ARG A 31 4.62 -9.79 -12.07
C ARG A 31 4.63 -9.84 -13.61
N ASP A 32 5.50 -9.06 -14.26
CA ASP A 32 5.66 -9.04 -15.73
C ASP A 32 6.47 -10.20 -16.30
N GLU A 33 7.38 -10.77 -15.51
CA GLU A 33 8.27 -11.83 -15.97
C GLU A 33 7.60 -13.21 -15.88
N ALA A 34 7.08 -13.56 -14.71
CA ALA A 34 6.46 -14.86 -14.45
C ALA A 34 5.41 -14.77 -13.32
N PRO A 35 4.21 -14.25 -13.60
CA PRO A 35 3.19 -13.99 -12.58
C PRO A 35 2.70 -15.26 -11.86
N HIS A 36 2.74 -16.42 -12.52
CA HIS A 36 2.31 -17.70 -11.96
C HIS A 36 3.49 -18.58 -11.50
N ASP A 37 4.68 -18.01 -11.28
CA ASP A 37 5.80 -18.76 -10.69
C ASP A 37 5.38 -19.29 -9.29
N PRO A 38 5.57 -20.59 -8.99
CA PRO A 38 5.13 -21.17 -7.73
C PRO A 38 5.70 -20.46 -6.49
N ARG A 39 6.92 -19.89 -6.57
CA ARG A 39 7.53 -19.14 -5.46
C ARG A 39 6.81 -17.82 -5.23
N ARG A 40 6.38 -17.17 -6.30
CA ARG A 40 5.57 -15.95 -6.25
C ARG A 40 4.19 -16.23 -5.67
N ILE A 41 3.51 -17.27 -6.15
CA ILE A 41 2.20 -17.69 -5.63
C ILE A 41 2.27 -17.98 -4.13
N ALA A 42 3.30 -18.71 -3.70
CA ALA A 42 3.52 -18.99 -2.28
C ALA A 42 3.68 -17.71 -1.43
N GLN A 43 4.35 -16.68 -1.96
CA GLN A 43 4.43 -15.38 -1.28
C GLN A 43 3.10 -14.63 -1.23
N ILE A 44 2.31 -14.66 -2.31
CA ILE A 44 0.98 -14.05 -2.34
C ILE A 44 0.11 -14.71 -1.28
N LEU A 45 0.01 -16.05 -1.31
CA LEU A 45 -0.77 -16.82 -0.32
C LEU A 45 -0.30 -16.57 1.11
N GLY A 46 1.01 -16.45 1.35
CA GLY A 46 1.57 -16.13 2.66
C GLY A 46 1.25 -14.71 3.16
N LYS A 47 0.86 -13.78 2.28
CA LYS A 47 0.45 -12.41 2.62
C LYS A 47 -1.06 -12.24 2.72
N VAL A 48 -1.84 -13.19 2.21
CA VAL A 48 -3.30 -13.17 2.29
C VAL A 48 -3.74 -13.85 3.58
N THR A 49 -4.52 -13.15 4.40
CA THR A 49 -5.19 -13.74 5.55
C THR A 49 -6.52 -14.36 5.10
N ILE A 50 -6.62 -15.68 5.16
CA ILE A 50 -7.86 -16.43 4.92
C ILE A 50 -8.49 -16.75 6.28
N GLY A 51 -9.76 -16.40 6.47
CA GLY A 51 -10.51 -16.65 7.71
C GLY A 51 -10.51 -18.11 8.15
N ASP A 52 -10.79 -18.34 9.43
CA ASP A 52 -10.94 -19.66 10.05
C ASP A 52 -12.36 -20.24 9.92
N ASP A 53 -13.28 -19.48 9.31
CA ASP A 53 -14.68 -19.81 9.06
C ASP A 53 -14.93 -20.72 7.85
N LEU A 54 -13.87 -21.02 7.07
CA LEU A 54 -13.94 -21.88 5.90
C LEU A 54 -13.54 -23.32 6.24
N ASN A 55 -14.28 -24.27 5.67
CA ASN A 55 -13.86 -25.67 5.66
C ASN A 55 -12.68 -25.90 4.70
N ASP A 56 -12.10 -27.11 4.71
CA ASP A 56 -10.90 -27.42 3.93
C ASP A 56 -11.12 -27.30 2.42
N ASP A 57 -12.31 -27.69 1.91
CA ASP A 57 -12.63 -27.60 0.48
C ASP A 57 -12.80 -26.14 0.05
N GLU A 58 -13.49 -25.32 0.85
CA GLU A 58 -13.67 -23.89 0.61
C GLU A 58 -12.34 -23.14 0.68
N ARG A 59 -11.53 -23.43 1.70
CA ARG A 59 -10.18 -22.87 1.83
C ARG A 59 -9.34 -23.21 0.61
N LYS A 60 -9.42 -24.46 0.12
CA LYS A 60 -8.74 -24.87 -1.10
C LYS A 60 -9.23 -24.07 -2.30
N GLN A 61 -10.54 -23.91 -2.48
CA GLN A 61 -11.11 -23.11 -3.58
C GLN A 61 -10.61 -21.66 -3.56
N VAL A 62 -10.52 -21.04 -2.37
CA VAL A 62 -9.97 -19.68 -2.21
C VAL A 62 -8.49 -19.63 -2.60
N MET A 63 -7.67 -20.60 -2.12
CA MET A 63 -6.25 -20.65 -2.45
C MET A 63 -6.02 -20.89 -3.96
N ASP A 64 -6.82 -21.76 -4.57
CA ASP A 64 -6.79 -22.03 -6.01
C ASP A 64 -7.15 -20.75 -6.80
N LEU A 65 -8.19 -20.02 -6.38
CA LEU A 65 -8.60 -18.77 -7.01
C LEU A 65 -7.53 -17.68 -6.92
N ILE A 66 -6.91 -17.51 -5.74
CA ILE A 66 -5.81 -16.55 -5.56
C ILE A 66 -4.62 -16.92 -6.46
N SER A 67 -4.34 -18.22 -6.60
CA SER A 67 -3.26 -18.74 -7.45
C SER A 67 -3.54 -18.57 -8.94
N GLU A 68 -4.80 -18.76 -9.35
CA GLU A 68 -5.27 -18.53 -10.71
C GLU A 68 -5.10 -17.06 -11.12
N TYR A 69 -5.39 -16.12 -10.22
CA TYR A 69 -5.28 -14.67 -10.47
C TYR A 69 -4.02 -14.05 -9.85
N ALA A 70 -2.92 -14.81 -9.76
CA ALA A 70 -1.65 -14.35 -9.18
C ALA A 70 -1.02 -13.15 -9.92
N ASP A 71 -1.38 -12.97 -11.19
CA ASP A 71 -0.99 -11.86 -12.06
C ASP A 71 -1.62 -10.51 -11.67
N ILE A 72 -2.72 -10.51 -10.91
CA ILE A 72 -3.38 -9.29 -10.44
C ILE A 72 -2.63 -8.69 -9.25
N PHE A 73 -2.03 -9.53 -8.41
CA PHE A 73 -1.38 -9.09 -7.18
C PHE A 73 -0.02 -8.45 -7.46
N ALA A 74 0.24 -7.33 -6.78
CA ALA A 74 1.54 -6.69 -6.71
C ALA A 74 2.21 -7.02 -5.37
N LEU A 75 3.42 -7.60 -5.41
CA LEU A 75 4.24 -7.88 -4.24
C LEU A 75 5.16 -6.71 -3.89
N SER A 76 5.33 -5.74 -4.80
CA SER A 76 6.08 -4.51 -4.58
C SER A 76 5.47 -3.31 -5.30
N MET A 77 5.85 -2.10 -4.88
CA MET A 77 5.38 -0.86 -5.51
C MET A 77 5.78 -0.74 -6.99
N LYS A 78 6.89 -1.37 -7.40
CA LYS A 78 7.36 -1.35 -8.80
C LYS A 78 6.45 -2.14 -9.74
N GLU A 79 5.64 -3.02 -9.19
CA GLU A 79 4.67 -3.82 -9.96
C GLU A 79 3.32 -3.10 -10.10
N VAL A 80 3.14 -1.94 -9.47
CA VAL A 80 1.94 -1.11 -9.66
C VAL A 80 2.12 -0.28 -10.93
N TRP A 81 1.34 -0.61 -11.96
CA TRP A 81 1.40 0.10 -13.24
C TRP A 81 0.31 1.16 -13.36
N THR A 82 0.67 2.25 -14.04
CA THR A 82 -0.31 3.20 -14.56
C THR A 82 -1.02 2.58 -15.75
N VAL A 83 -2.31 2.87 -15.89
CA VAL A 83 -3.06 2.48 -17.10
C VAL A 83 -2.61 3.41 -18.23
N PRO A 84 -2.03 2.88 -19.34
CA PRO A 84 -1.55 3.72 -20.43
C PRO A 84 -2.66 4.62 -20.98
N GLY A 85 -2.40 5.93 -21.02
CA GLY A 85 -3.35 6.93 -21.51
C GLY A 85 -4.45 7.33 -20.52
N ALA A 86 -4.53 6.71 -19.35
CA ALA A 86 -5.45 7.16 -18.30
C ALA A 86 -4.90 8.42 -17.63
N VAL A 87 -5.49 9.57 -17.97
CA VAL A 87 -5.16 10.86 -17.34
C VAL A 87 -6.33 11.29 -16.48
N HIS A 88 -6.09 11.44 -15.18
CA HIS A 88 -7.09 12.02 -14.27
C HIS A 88 -7.09 13.54 -14.40
N HIS A 89 -8.17 14.09 -14.96
CA HIS A 89 -8.34 15.54 -15.09
C HIS A 89 -9.14 16.09 -13.91
N ILE A 90 -8.44 16.73 -12.97
CA ILE A 90 -9.08 17.48 -11.89
C ILE A 90 -9.53 18.83 -12.46
N ARG A 91 -10.85 19.02 -12.58
CA ARG A 91 -11.45 20.29 -13.04
C ARG A 91 -11.57 21.26 -11.87
N ILE A 92 -10.55 22.10 -11.72
CA ILE A 92 -10.53 23.17 -10.73
C ILE A 92 -11.19 24.42 -11.32
N PRO A 93 -12.23 24.99 -10.69
CA PRO A 93 -12.79 26.28 -11.11
C PRO A 93 -11.75 27.40 -10.98
N GLU A 94 -11.74 28.35 -11.91
CA GLU A 94 -10.79 29.49 -11.88
C GLU A 94 -10.92 30.35 -10.61
N SER A 95 -12.12 30.40 -10.02
CA SER A 95 -12.39 31.15 -8.79
C SER A 95 -12.01 30.39 -7.51
N ALA A 96 -11.53 29.15 -7.62
CA ALA A 96 -11.21 28.34 -6.44
C ALA A 96 -9.91 28.82 -5.79
N THR A 97 -9.95 29.05 -4.49
CA THR A 97 -8.76 29.35 -3.68
C THR A 97 -8.40 28.12 -2.85
N PHE A 98 -7.14 27.69 -2.94
CA PHE A 98 -6.61 26.59 -2.13
C PHE A 98 -5.50 27.09 -1.22
N GLN A 99 -5.29 26.37 -0.12
CA GLN A 99 -4.04 26.52 0.60
C GLN A 99 -2.92 25.92 -0.25
N THR A 100 -1.79 26.61 -0.33
CA THR A 100 -0.57 26.14 -1.02
C THR A 100 0.58 25.92 -0.04
N LYS A 101 0.39 26.28 1.24
CA LYS A 101 1.39 26.13 2.30
C LYS A 101 1.10 24.91 3.16
N VAL A 102 2.06 24.00 3.24
CA VAL A 102 1.96 22.79 4.07
C VAL A 102 2.36 23.11 5.51
N HIS A 103 1.48 22.80 6.46
CA HIS A 103 1.84 22.72 7.87
C HIS A 103 2.28 21.29 8.21
N GLN A 104 3.59 21.04 8.22
CA GLN A 104 4.09 19.70 8.52
C GLN A 104 3.80 19.33 9.97
N ARG A 105 3.11 18.20 10.16
CA ARG A 105 2.88 17.63 11.49
C ARG A 105 4.21 17.13 12.06
N PRO A 106 4.52 17.42 13.35
CA PRO A 106 5.67 16.81 14.01
C PRO A 106 5.52 15.28 14.03
N LEU A 107 6.57 14.58 13.61
CA LEU A 107 6.62 13.12 13.61
C LEU A 107 7.55 12.62 14.72
N THR A 108 7.21 11.48 15.31
CA THR A 108 8.17 10.74 16.15
C THR A 108 9.30 10.17 15.28
N GLN A 109 10.41 9.75 15.89
CA GLN A 109 11.54 9.19 15.15
C GLN A 109 11.13 7.96 14.32
N ALA A 110 10.41 7.01 14.93
CA ALA A 110 9.96 5.79 14.24
C ALA A 110 9.04 6.10 13.05
N GLN A 111 8.12 7.07 13.21
CA GLN A 111 7.23 7.50 12.13
C GLN A 111 8.01 8.13 10.98
N ARG A 112 9.01 8.95 11.28
CA ARG A 112 9.86 9.60 10.27
C ARG A 112 10.69 8.59 9.49
N GLU A 113 11.28 7.62 10.17
CA GLU A 113 12.07 6.57 9.52
C GLU A 113 11.22 5.71 8.58
N PHE A 114 10.03 5.32 9.04
CA PHE A 114 9.05 4.61 8.22
C PHE A 114 8.64 5.46 7.00
N LEU A 115 8.22 6.71 7.22
CA LEU A 115 7.78 7.59 6.13
C LEU A 115 8.87 7.82 5.09
N HIS A 116 10.09 8.13 5.51
CA HIS A 116 11.20 8.36 4.59
C HIS A 116 11.56 7.11 3.79
N LYS A 117 11.46 5.92 4.40
CA LYS A 117 11.64 4.65 3.68
C LYS A 117 10.59 4.50 2.59
N THR A 118 9.31 4.63 2.94
CA THR A 118 8.19 4.48 2.00
C THR A 118 8.23 5.52 0.88
N VAL A 119 8.55 6.78 1.17
CA VAL A 119 8.68 7.85 0.16
C VAL A 119 9.75 7.48 -0.88
N ARG A 120 10.91 6.99 -0.44
CA ARG A 120 11.97 6.54 -1.36
C ARG A 120 11.55 5.33 -2.18
N GLU A 121 10.82 4.39 -1.60
CA GLU A 121 10.29 3.23 -2.34
C GLU A 121 9.28 3.65 -3.41
N MET A 122 8.38 4.60 -3.10
CA MET A 122 7.42 5.18 -4.05
C MET A 122 8.13 5.95 -5.16
N GLU A 123 9.13 6.76 -4.82
CA GLU A 123 9.93 7.53 -5.79
C GLU A 123 10.70 6.58 -6.72
N ALA A 124 11.36 5.55 -6.17
CA ALA A 124 12.08 4.54 -6.94
C ALA A 124 11.16 3.67 -7.81
N ALA A 125 9.88 3.57 -7.47
CA ALA A 125 8.85 2.91 -8.28
C ALA A 125 8.18 3.86 -9.30
N GLY A 126 8.51 5.16 -9.29
CA GLY A 126 7.89 6.16 -10.17
C GLY A 126 6.44 6.49 -9.81
N VAL A 127 5.99 6.15 -8.61
CA VAL A 127 4.63 6.45 -8.12
C VAL A 127 4.50 7.93 -7.76
N ILE A 128 5.57 8.52 -7.22
CA ILE A 128 5.65 9.94 -6.89
C ILE A 128 6.92 10.55 -7.48
N SER A 129 6.92 11.86 -7.63
CA SER A 129 8.10 12.63 -8.05
C SER A 129 8.23 13.90 -7.21
N PRO A 130 9.45 14.40 -7.01
CA PRO A 130 9.64 15.72 -6.42
C PRO A 130 8.99 16.81 -7.29
N ILE A 131 8.51 17.87 -6.64
CA ILE A 131 7.93 19.05 -7.28
C ILE A 131 8.48 20.30 -6.59
N ALA A 132 8.69 21.38 -7.36
CA ALA A 132 9.07 22.67 -6.78
C ALA A 132 7.87 23.25 -6.00
N ALA A 133 8.15 23.91 -4.88
CA ALA A 133 7.09 24.47 -4.03
C ALA A 133 6.21 25.50 -4.77
N GLU A 134 6.78 26.22 -5.74
CA GLU A 134 6.08 27.18 -6.60
C GLU A 134 5.09 26.54 -7.59
N ASP A 135 5.27 25.26 -7.92
CA ASP A 135 4.38 24.53 -8.82
C ASP A 135 3.20 23.87 -8.07
N VAL A 136 3.17 23.97 -6.73
CA VAL A 136 2.11 23.38 -5.90
C VAL A 136 0.82 24.20 -6.03
N LYS A 137 -0.23 23.57 -6.59
CA LYS A 137 -1.53 24.21 -6.82
C LYS A 137 -2.49 24.12 -5.65
N CYS A 138 -2.35 23.11 -4.79
CA CYS A 138 -3.24 22.84 -3.66
C CYS A 138 -2.57 21.88 -2.67
N VAL A 139 -2.83 22.05 -1.38
CA VAL A 139 -2.47 21.12 -0.30
C VAL A 139 -3.67 20.89 0.62
N SER A 140 -3.78 19.70 1.22
CA SER A 140 -4.84 19.31 2.17
C SER A 140 -4.36 19.33 3.62
#